data_AF-A0A956GB58-F1
#
_entry.id   AF-A0A956GB58-F1
#
_cell.length_a   1.000
_cell.length_b   1.000
_cell.length_c   1.000
_cell.angle_alpha   90.00
_cell.angle_beta   90.00
_cell.angle_gamma   90.00
#
_symmetry.space_group_name_H-M   'P 1'
#
loop_
_entity.id
_entity.type
_entity.pdbx_description
1 polymer ?
#
loop_
_entity_poly.entity_id
_entity_poly.type
_entity_poly.pdbx_seq_one_letter_code
_entity_poly.pdbx_strand_id
1 'polypeptide(L)'
;MRYTVAASVRRRARWGWFAVALLVLLPVFAIGSCTVADLKIRLGDFVATHRWWAVSHFTCLVARTCFLVLGVAALCWMFANALRGAFRLPPRTSRQRAFRIGQIVLGVVVGLVICAWSIDEKGVRHMTWSPLGALLLGLLWALPLYYRVPGLFAGIVSALRERARVGGALVSLEQLPPSGRVRTAGVIVGAADIDAKGGDVVYERDLSSGRELARSLLLQDGSARVWVDAPPGALLVEADAETEPPNPEPHDTNFVELARLRVGDRVQVIGEVSGSGERGYRDALPRIGAHRGQLYLLAEPSRLRSRLLLAALVESMAALAMLIAPLSFIAWWWQAGGHAYLDPLAPLY
;
A
#
# COMPACT_ATOMS: atom_id res chain seq x y z
N MET A 1 -0.96 -17.46 -9.62
CA MET A 1 -0.87 -15.98 -9.63
C MET A 1 0.53 -15.62 -10.13
N ARG A 2 0.67 -15.17 -11.39
CA ARG A 2 1.96 -14.78 -11.99
C ARG A 2 2.18 -13.28 -11.74
N TYR A 3 3.33 -12.87 -11.21
CA TYR A 3 3.61 -11.47 -10.90
C TYR A 3 4.91 -10.97 -11.56
N THR A 4 4.71 -10.10 -12.55
CA THR A 4 5.68 -9.22 -13.21
C THR A 4 5.97 -7.97 -12.38
N VAL A 5 7.23 -7.52 -12.27
CA VAL A 5 7.57 -6.21 -11.71
C VAL A 5 8.44 -5.40 -12.68
N ALA A 6 7.80 -4.48 -13.41
CA ALA A 6 8.49 -3.36 -14.04
C ALA A 6 9.01 -2.40 -12.94
N ALA A 7 10.31 -2.48 -12.60
CA ALA A 7 10.95 -1.68 -11.57
C ALA A 7 11.54 -0.36 -12.12
N SER A 8 12.03 -0.33 -13.36
CA SER A 8 12.71 0.85 -13.94
C SER A 8 11.73 1.97 -14.35
N VAL A 9 10.58 1.64 -14.94
CA VAL A 9 9.52 2.62 -15.28
C VAL A 9 8.90 3.28 -14.03
N ARG A 10 9.02 2.66 -12.85
CA ARG A 10 8.44 3.18 -11.59
C ARG A 10 9.21 4.33 -10.96
N ARG A 11 10.51 4.51 -11.22
CA ARG A 11 11.26 5.66 -10.65
C ARG A 11 10.75 7.00 -11.22
N ARG A 12 10.40 7.09 -12.51
CA ARG A 12 9.78 8.31 -13.09
C ARG A 12 8.35 8.56 -12.59
N ALA A 13 7.56 7.50 -12.35
CA ALA A 13 6.23 7.65 -11.78
C ALA A 13 6.24 8.20 -10.35
N ARG A 14 7.29 7.93 -9.55
CA ARG A 14 7.43 8.44 -8.16
C ARG A 14 7.50 9.97 -8.09
N TRP A 15 8.15 10.61 -9.05
CA TRP A 15 8.22 12.09 -9.12
C TRP A 15 6.88 12.72 -9.50
N GLY A 16 6.10 12.06 -10.37
CA GLY A 16 4.75 12.53 -10.71
C GLY A 16 3.81 12.54 -9.49
N TRP A 17 3.86 11.52 -8.64
CA TRP A 17 3.10 11.51 -7.39
C TRP A 17 3.61 12.54 -6.37
N PHE A 18 4.93 12.79 -6.33
CA PHE A 18 5.50 13.83 -5.47
C PHE A 18 5.08 15.24 -5.91
N ALA A 19 5.06 15.51 -7.22
CA ALA A 19 4.58 16.77 -7.79
C ALA A 19 3.08 16.97 -7.54
N VAL A 20 2.27 15.92 -7.66
CA VAL A 20 0.84 15.95 -7.32
C VAL A 20 0.64 16.20 -5.82
N ALA A 21 1.45 15.59 -4.95
CA ALA A 21 1.37 15.81 -3.50
C ALA A 21 1.73 17.25 -3.15
N LEU A 22 2.78 17.80 -3.77
CA LEU A 22 3.21 19.17 -3.61
C LEU A 22 2.14 20.17 -4.10
N LEU A 23 1.51 19.89 -5.25
CA LEU A 23 0.41 20.69 -5.78
C LEU A 23 -0.84 20.66 -4.91
N VAL A 24 -1.08 19.56 -4.17
CA VAL A 24 -2.18 19.46 -3.18
C VAL A 24 -1.82 20.14 -1.86
N LEU A 25 -0.56 20.09 -1.43
CA LEU A 25 -0.07 20.70 -0.18
C LEU A 25 -0.05 22.23 -0.23
N LEU A 26 0.30 22.83 -1.37
CA LEU A 26 0.36 24.28 -1.58
C LEU A 26 -0.93 25.02 -1.17
N PRO A 27 -2.12 24.60 -1.65
CA PRO A 27 -3.38 25.22 -1.22
C PRO A 27 -3.78 24.88 0.22
N VAL A 28 -3.46 23.69 0.74
CA VAL A 28 -3.71 23.34 2.16
C VAL A 28 -2.94 24.27 3.10
N PHE A 29 -1.67 24.57 2.78
CA PHE A 29 -0.83 25.45 3.58
C PHE A 29 -1.29 26.92 3.48
N ALA A 30 -1.64 27.38 2.28
CA ALA A 30 -2.15 28.74 2.06
C ALA A 30 -3.51 28.99 2.75
N ILE A 31 -4.37 27.97 2.83
CA ILE A 31 -5.69 28.05 3.47
C ILE A 31 -5.58 27.91 5.00
N GLY A 32 -4.68 27.05 5.51
CA GLY A 32 -4.46 26.84 6.94
C GLY A 32 -3.83 28.03 7.68
N SER A 33 -3.11 28.91 6.98
CA SER A 33 -2.54 30.12 7.57
C SER A 33 -3.56 31.23 7.88
N CYS A 34 -4.82 31.10 7.45
CA CYS A 34 -5.90 32.07 7.72
C CYS A 34 -6.80 31.65 8.90
N THR A 35 -6.30 30.87 9.85
CA THR A 35 -7.11 30.13 10.84
C THR A 35 -8.02 30.98 11.74
N VAL A 36 -9.27 30.51 11.82
CA VAL A 36 -10.23 30.39 12.94
C VAL A 36 -10.30 31.50 14.00
N ALA A 37 -9.20 31.94 14.59
CA ALA A 37 -9.18 33.02 15.58
C ALA A 37 -9.56 34.37 14.94
N ASP A 38 -9.03 34.65 13.75
CA ASP A 38 -9.36 35.87 13.00
C ASP A 38 -10.80 35.80 12.42
N LEU A 39 -11.31 34.58 12.22
CA LEU A 39 -12.65 34.35 11.68
C LEU A 39 -13.75 34.49 12.73
N LYS A 40 -13.52 34.04 13.97
CA LYS A 40 -14.50 34.14 15.06
C LYS A 40 -14.71 35.60 15.49
N ILE A 41 -13.64 36.40 15.45
CA ILE A 41 -13.66 37.84 15.73
C ILE A 41 -14.37 38.60 14.61
N ARG A 42 -14.11 38.26 13.33
CA ARG A 42 -14.80 38.90 12.18
C ARG A 42 -16.26 38.46 11.99
N LEU A 43 -16.63 37.23 12.38
CA LEU A 43 -18.03 36.78 12.29
C LEU A 43 -18.92 37.40 13.37
N GLY A 44 -18.41 37.58 14.60
CA GLY A 44 -19.21 38.08 15.73
C GLY A 44 -19.78 39.48 15.47
N ASP A 45 -18.96 40.37 14.91
CA ASP A 45 -19.33 41.78 14.71
C ASP A 45 -20.01 42.07 13.36
N PHE A 46 -19.83 41.21 12.35
CA PHE A 46 -20.31 41.46 10.97
C PHE A 46 -21.60 40.70 10.61
N VAL A 47 -21.85 39.54 11.21
CA VAL A 47 -23.05 38.71 10.96
C VAL A 47 -24.33 39.38 11.43
N ALA A 48 -24.24 40.29 12.40
CA ALA A 48 -25.38 41.03 12.92
C ALA A 48 -26.03 41.99 11.90
N THR A 49 -25.34 42.34 10.80
CA THR A 49 -25.78 43.43 9.91
C THR A 49 -26.03 43.02 8.44
N HIS A 50 -25.40 41.97 7.92
CA HIS A 50 -25.52 41.61 6.49
C HIS A 50 -25.58 40.09 6.23
N ARG A 51 -26.81 39.55 6.09
CA ARG A 51 -27.09 38.11 5.91
C ARG A 51 -26.38 37.45 4.72
N TRP A 52 -26.28 38.15 3.58
CA TRP A 52 -25.59 37.65 2.38
C TRP A 52 -24.09 37.41 2.62
N TRP A 53 -23.47 38.21 3.48
CA TRP A 53 -22.08 38.01 3.88
C TRP A 53 -21.91 36.76 4.76
N ALA A 54 -22.84 36.52 5.70
CA ALA A 54 -22.82 35.34 6.56
C ALA A 54 -22.90 34.03 5.75
N VAL A 55 -23.78 33.95 4.75
CA VAL A 55 -23.91 32.77 3.86
C VAL A 55 -22.63 32.54 3.05
N SER A 56 -22.03 33.61 2.52
CA SER A 56 -20.80 33.49 1.72
C SER A 56 -19.57 33.10 2.55
N HIS A 57 -19.41 33.67 3.75
CA HIS A 57 -18.36 33.30 4.68
C HIS A 57 -18.51 31.85 5.15
N PHE A 58 -19.75 31.44 5.47
CA PHE A 58 -20.04 30.07 5.84
C PHE A 58 -19.70 29.11 4.70
N THR A 59 -20.11 29.42 3.46
CA THR A 59 -19.78 28.58 2.29
C THR A 59 -18.28 28.50 2.06
N CYS A 60 -17.56 29.62 2.11
CA CYS A 60 -16.10 29.64 1.94
C CYS A 60 -15.40 28.83 3.04
N LEU A 61 -15.88 28.94 4.29
CA LEU A 61 -15.37 28.15 5.41
C LEU A 61 -15.61 26.65 5.18
N VAL A 62 -16.81 26.27 4.72
CA VAL A 62 -17.16 24.89 4.39
C VAL A 62 -16.27 24.35 3.27
N ALA A 63 -16.10 25.11 2.19
CA ALA A 63 -15.24 24.75 1.07
C ALA A 63 -13.77 24.58 1.51
N ARG A 64 -13.25 25.48 2.36
CA ARG A 64 -11.87 25.40 2.90
C ARG A 64 -11.67 24.19 3.78
N THR A 65 -12.57 23.94 4.74
CA THR A 65 -12.51 22.77 5.62
C THR A 65 -12.58 21.48 4.80
N CYS A 66 -13.49 21.43 3.83
CA CYS A 66 -13.61 20.32 2.90
C CYS A 66 -12.30 20.08 2.14
N PHE A 67 -11.73 21.15 1.57
CA PHE A 67 -10.50 21.10 0.81
C PHE A 67 -9.35 20.51 1.63
N LEU A 68 -9.19 21.01 2.86
CA LEU A 68 -8.14 20.59 3.78
C LEU A 68 -8.29 19.14 4.21
N VAL A 69 -9.48 18.74 4.65
CA VAL A 69 -9.75 17.41 5.20
C VAL A 69 -9.57 16.33 4.13
N LEU A 70 -10.09 16.54 2.93
CA LEU A 70 -9.95 15.59 1.82
C LEU A 70 -8.56 15.63 1.20
N GLY A 71 -7.90 16.78 1.19
CA GLY A 71 -6.49 16.91 0.81
C GLY A 71 -5.57 16.07 1.71
N VAL A 72 -5.74 16.16 3.03
CA VAL A 72 -5.00 15.32 4.00
C VAL A 72 -5.29 13.83 3.77
N ALA A 73 -6.55 13.44 3.57
CA ALA A 73 -6.89 12.04 3.27
C ALA A 73 -6.21 11.53 1.98
N ALA A 74 -6.18 12.35 0.93
CA ALA A 74 -5.49 12.04 -0.31
C ALA A 74 -3.97 11.91 -0.11
N LEU A 75 -3.36 12.78 0.69
CA LEU A 75 -1.94 12.72 1.03
C LEU A 75 -1.61 11.45 1.83
N CYS A 76 -2.40 11.10 2.84
CA CYS A 76 -2.26 9.85 3.58
C CYS A 76 -2.31 8.64 2.64
N TRP A 77 -3.21 8.65 1.66
CA TRP A 77 -3.29 7.60 0.65
C TRP A 77 -2.07 7.53 -0.27
N MET A 78 -1.60 8.68 -0.75
CA MET A 78 -0.42 8.77 -1.61
C MET A 78 0.84 8.33 -0.86
N PHE A 79 0.98 8.77 0.39
CA PHE A 79 2.05 8.34 1.29
C PHE A 79 1.99 6.83 1.52
N ALA A 80 0.79 6.27 1.76
CA ALA A 80 0.62 4.83 1.89
C ALA A 80 1.03 4.05 0.64
N ASN A 81 0.71 4.57 -0.55
CA ASN A 81 1.14 3.95 -1.81
C ASN A 81 2.66 4.10 -2.04
N ALA A 82 3.25 5.22 -1.64
CA ALA A 82 4.68 5.47 -1.74
C ALA A 82 5.45 4.52 -0.81
N LEU A 83 5.04 4.40 0.45
CA LEU A 83 5.58 3.42 1.39
C LEU A 83 5.39 2.00 0.89
N ARG A 84 4.23 1.67 0.30
CA ARG A 84 4.00 0.35 -0.29
C ARG A 84 5.02 0.02 -1.38
N GLY A 85 5.33 1.01 -2.22
CA GLY A 85 6.39 0.89 -3.24
C GLY A 85 7.80 0.84 -2.67
N ALA A 86 8.10 1.56 -1.58
CA ALA A 86 9.38 1.53 -0.89
C ALA A 86 9.64 0.17 -0.23
N PHE A 87 8.61 -0.41 0.39
CA PHE A 87 8.66 -1.74 1.02
C PHE A 87 8.45 -2.91 0.05
N ARG A 88 8.45 -2.64 -1.27
CA ARG A 88 8.32 -3.66 -2.33
C ARG A 88 7.08 -4.57 -2.18
N LEU A 89 6.02 -4.05 -1.57
CA LEU A 89 4.79 -4.82 -1.39
C LEU A 89 4.07 -5.00 -2.73
N PRO A 90 3.35 -6.12 -2.91
CA PRO A 90 2.72 -6.44 -4.18
C PRO A 90 1.76 -5.32 -4.63
N PRO A 91 1.75 -4.93 -5.91
CA PRO A 91 0.85 -3.90 -6.40
C PRO A 91 -0.62 -4.36 -6.27
N ARG A 92 -1.52 -3.45 -5.89
CA ARG A 92 -2.97 -3.74 -5.91
C ARG A 92 -3.38 -4.11 -7.33
N THR A 93 -4.00 -5.27 -7.52
CA THR A 93 -4.55 -5.73 -8.79
C THR A 93 -5.70 -4.81 -9.22
N SER A 94 -5.39 -3.73 -9.95
CA SER A 94 -6.44 -2.87 -10.49
C SER A 94 -6.90 -3.44 -11.83
N ARG A 95 -7.93 -4.27 -11.80
CA ARG A 95 -8.60 -4.78 -13.01
C ARG A 95 -9.31 -3.69 -13.83
N GLN A 96 -9.31 -2.42 -13.40
CA GLN A 96 -10.02 -1.34 -14.07
C GLN A 96 -9.17 -0.05 -14.13
N ARG A 97 -8.23 0.03 -15.08
CA ARG A 97 -7.44 1.26 -15.33
C ARG A 97 -8.33 2.44 -15.74
N ALA A 98 -9.30 2.22 -16.61
CA ALA A 98 -10.22 3.26 -17.09
C ALA A 98 -11.02 3.90 -15.95
N PHE A 99 -11.58 3.08 -15.06
CA PHE A 99 -12.32 3.56 -13.90
C PHE A 99 -11.43 4.38 -12.95
N ARG A 100 -10.17 3.97 -12.75
CA ARG A 100 -9.19 4.73 -11.96
C ARG A 100 -8.90 6.11 -12.58
N ILE A 101 -8.76 6.19 -13.90
CA ILE A 101 -8.53 7.47 -14.59
C ILE A 101 -9.75 8.38 -14.41
N GLY A 102 -10.96 7.85 -14.62
CA GLY A 102 -12.20 8.61 -14.39
C GLY A 102 -12.31 9.16 -12.96
N GLN A 103 -11.96 8.36 -11.96
CA GLN A 103 -11.91 8.80 -10.55
C GLN A 103 -10.92 9.94 -10.30
N ILE A 104 -9.74 9.87 -10.92
CA ILE A 104 -8.71 10.92 -10.78
C ILE A 104 -9.18 12.21 -11.45
N VAL A 105 -9.71 12.12 -12.67
CA VAL A 105 -10.25 13.27 -13.40
C VAL A 105 -11.39 13.92 -12.62
N LEU A 106 -12.35 13.12 -12.14
CA LEU A 106 -13.45 13.60 -11.30
C LEU A 106 -12.91 14.31 -10.04
N GLY A 107 -11.96 13.70 -9.34
CA GLY A 107 -11.38 14.29 -8.14
C GLY A 107 -10.63 15.60 -8.40
N VAL A 108 -9.92 15.71 -9.52
CA VAL A 108 -9.25 16.96 -9.92
C VAL A 108 -10.27 18.05 -10.27
N VAL A 109 -11.28 17.72 -11.08
CA VAL A 109 -12.31 18.70 -11.48
C VAL A 109 -13.07 19.21 -10.26
N VAL A 110 -13.55 18.32 -9.39
CA VAL A 110 -14.29 18.72 -8.18
C VAL A 110 -13.38 19.50 -7.22
N GLY A 111 -12.13 19.07 -7.05
CA GLY A 111 -11.15 19.79 -6.22
C GLY A 111 -10.87 21.20 -6.72
N LEU A 112 -10.78 21.41 -8.04
CA LEU A 112 -10.62 22.74 -8.64
C LEU A 112 -11.86 23.62 -8.42
N VAL A 113 -13.07 23.07 -8.53
CA VAL A 113 -14.31 23.82 -8.27
C VAL A 113 -14.39 24.25 -6.80
N ILE A 114 -14.10 23.34 -5.86
CA ILE A 114 -14.04 23.65 -4.42
C ILE A 114 -12.97 24.71 -4.15
N CYS A 115 -11.81 24.60 -4.80
CA CYS A 115 -10.73 25.57 -4.68
C CYS A 115 -11.17 26.96 -5.17
N ALA A 116 -11.81 27.05 -6.33
CA ALA A 116 -12.38 28.29 -6.86
C ALA A 116 -13.39 28.91 -5.89
N TRP A 117 -14.31 28.11 -5.33
CA TRP A 117 -15.29 28.56 -4.33
C TRP A 117 -14.65 28.98 -3.01
N SER A 118 -13.47 28.46 -2.67
CA SER A 118 -12.74 28.85 -1.46
C SER A 118 -11.98 30.18 -1.59
N ILE A 119 -11.73 30.62 -2.84
CA ILE A 119 -11.02 31.85 -3.20
C ILE A 119 -12.01 32.96 -3.58
N ASP A 120 -13.04 32.66 -4.38
CA ASP A 120 -13.97 33.66 -4.91
C ASP A 120 -15.25 33.77 -4.08
N GLU A 121 -15.13 34.49 -2.96
CA GLU A 121 -16.26 34.79 -2.09
C GLU A 121 -17.34 35.63 -2.82
N LYS A 122 -16.97 36.46 -3.80
CA LYS A 122 -17.91 37.34 -4.51
C LYS A 122 -18.85 36.56 -5.42
N GLY A 123 -18.34 35.58 -6.16
CA GLY A 123 -19.15 34.72 -7.02
C GLY A 123 -20.16 33.86 -6.24
N VAL A 124 -19.82 33.49 -5.01
CA VAL A 124 -20.63 32.60 -4.16
C VAL A 124 -21.75 33.34 -3.41
N ARG A 125 -21.58 34.65 -3.13
CA ARG A 125 -22.54 35.49 -2.37
C ARG A 125 -23.97 35.51 -2.89
N HIS A 126 -24.18 35.25 -4.16
CA HIS A 126 -25.49 35.34 -4.80
C HIS A 126 -26.23 34.00 -4.90
N MET A 127 -25.61 32.90 -4.43
CA MET A 127 -26.17 31.56 -4.54
C MET A 127 -26.65 31.06 -3.17
N THR A 128 -27.95 31.08 -2.92
CA THR A 128 -28.54 30.62 -1.64
C THR A 128 -28.29 29.14 -1.35
N TRP A 129 -28.08 28.33 -2.39
CA TRP A 129 -27.77 26.91 -2.28
C TRP A 129 -26.27 26.62 -2.09
N SER A 130 -25.40 27.63 -2.06
CA SER A 130 -23.95 27.43 -2.06
C SER A 130 -23.42 26.65 -0.86
N PRO A 131 -23.92 26.76 0.38
CA PRO A 131 -23.43 25.92 1.47
C PRO A 131 -23.71 24.43 1.25
N LEU A 132 -24.88 24.13 0.67
CA LEU A 132 -25.30 22.77 0.35
C LEU A 132 -24.55 22.25 -0.87
N GLY A 133 -24.32 23.09 -1.88
CA GLY A 133 -23.46 22.79 -3.03
C GLY A 133 -22.03 22.46 -2.61
N ALA A 134 -21.45 23.21 -1.68
CA ALA A 134 -20.10 22.95 -1.16
C ALA A 134 -20.01 21.61 -0.40
N LEU A 135 -21.04 21.30 0.41
CA LEU A 135 -21.16 19.99 1.06
C LEU A 135 -21.22 18.86 0.02
N LEU A 136 -22.11 18.96 -0.97
CA LEU A 136 -22.28 17.95 -2.02
C LEU A 136 -21.02 17.76 -2.86
N LEU A 137 -20.35 18.85 -3.25
CA LEU A 137 -19.07 18.79 -3.96
C LEU A 137 -18.01 18.09 -3.09
N GLY A 138 -17.98 18.37 -1.80
CA GLY A 138 -17.11 17.67 -0.86
C GLY A 138 -17.37 16.17 -0.80
N LEU A 139 -18.63 15.77 -0.70
CA LEU A 139 -19.02 14.36 -0.70
C LEU A 139 -18.70 13.67 -2.03
N LEU A 140 -18.94 14.36 -3.15
CA LEU A 140 -18.55 13.90 -4.49
C LEU A 140 -17.04 13.71 -4.60
N TRP A 141 -16.25 14.61 -4.00
CA TRP A 141 -14.79 14.47 -3.97
C TRP A 141 -14.31 13.34 -3.05
N ALA A 142 -15.05 13.04 -2.00
CA ALA A 142 -14.77 11.92 -1.10
C ALA A 142 -15.08 10.55 -1.73
N LEU A 143 -16.01 10.49 -2.68
CA LEU A 143 -16.52 9.25 -3.30
C LEU A 143 -15.40 8.38 -3.92
N PRO A 144 -14.45 8.93 -4.70
CA PRO A 144 -13.27 8.20 -5.15
C PRO A 144 -12.42 7.62 -4.02
N LEU A 145 -12.29 8.31 -2.88
CA LEU A 145 -11.51 7.85 -1.73
C LEU A 145 -12.22 6.68 -1.04
N TYR A 146 -13.54 6.80 -0.80
CA TYR A 146 -14.36 5.72 -0.24
C TYR A 146 -14.30 4.43 -1.05
N TYR A 147 -14.34 4.55 -2.38
CA TYR A 147 -14.22 3.39 -3.26
C TYR A 147 -12.90 2.61 -3.05
N ARG A 148 -11.84 3.27 -2.52
CA ARG A 148 -10.56 2.61 -2.22
C ARG A 148 -10.51 1.94 -0.86
N VAL A 149 -11.41 2.28 0.05
CA VAL A 149 -11.42 1.76 1.43
C VAL A 149 -11.54 0.23 1.49
N PRO A 150 -12.45 -0.45 0.76
CA PRO A 150 -12.50 -1.91 0.77
C PRO A 150 -11.20 -2.56 0.30
N GLY A 151 -10.54 -1.96 -0.70
CA GLY A 151 -9.24 -2.42 -1.19
C GLY A 151 -8.11 -2.22 -0.18
N LEU A 152 -8.19 -1.18 0.66
CA LEU A 152 -7.26 -0.98 1.78
C LEU A 152 -7.49 -2.04 2.86
N PHE A 153 -8.73 -2.31 3.26
CA PHE A 153 -9.04 -3.38 4.22
C PHE A 153 -8.63 -4.77 3.74
N ALA A 154 -8.89 -5.09 2.48
CA ALA A 154 -8.40 -6.33 1.87
C ALA A 154 -6.87 -6.43 1.92
N GLY A 155 -6.18 -5.29 1.70
CA GLY A 155 -4.74 -5.16 1.85
C GLY A 155 -4.27 -5.43 3.28
N ILE A 156 -4.89 -4.80 4.28
CA ILE A 156 -4.60 -4.99 5.71
C ILE A 156 -4.77 -6.46 6.10
N VAL A 157 -5.92 -7.05 5.77
CA VAL A 157 -6.22 -8.46 6.07
C VAL A 157 -5.22 -9.39 5.38
N SER A 158 -4.87 -9.11 4.12
CA SER A 158 -3.85 -9.90 3.42
C SER A 158 -2.49 -9.81 4.11
N ALA A 159 -2.04 -8.60 4.49
CA ALA A 159 -0.76 -8.39 5.17
C ALA A 159 -0.72 -9.06 6.54
N LEU A 160 -1.79 -8.95 7.33
CA LEU A 160 -1.92 -9.60 8.63
C LEU A 160 -1.98 -11.13 8.49
N ARG A 161 -2.70 -11.64 7.49
CA ARG A 161 -2.77 -13.08 7.19
C ARG A 161 -1.41 -13.62 6.77
N GLU A 162 -0.69 -12.92 5.90
CA GLU A 162 0.69 -13.27 5.53
C GLU A 162 1.64 -13.18 6.72
N ARG A 163 1.49 -12.16 7.58
CA ARG A 163 2.27 -12.07 8.83
C ARG A 163 2.00 -13.25 9.76
N ALA A 164 0.73 -13.65 9.91
CA ALA A 164 0.35 -14.82 10.69
C ALA A 164 0.89 -16.12 10.07
N ARG A 165 0.98 -16.19 8.73
CA ARG A 165 1.63 -17.29 8.03
C ARG A 165 3.14 -17.30 8.29
N VAL A 166 3.82 -16.19 8.18
CA VAL A 166 5.26 -16.12 8.52
C VAL A 166 5.49 -16.27 10.03
N GLY A 167 4.42 -16.09 10.83
CA GLY A 167 4.28 -16.42 12.25
C GLY A 167 4.48 -17.90 12.57
N GLY A 168 4.97 -18.20 13.77
CA GLY A 168 5.16 -19.59 14.26
C GLY A 168 6.46 -19.76 15.03
N ALA A 169 6.50 -20.76 15.92
CA ALA A 169 7.73 -21.19 16.58
C ALA A 169 8.71 -21.75 15.54
N LEU A 170 10.00 -21.53 15.77
CA LEU A 170 11.04 -22.06 14.91
C LEU A 170 11.32 -23.49 15.36
N VAL A 171 11.18 -24.45 14.44
CA VAL A 171 11.39 -25.87 14.68
C VAL A 171 12.77 -26.24 14.17
N SER A 172 13.58 -26.88 15.02
CA SER A 172 14.90 -27.42 14.64
C SER A 172 14.73 -28.46 13.53
N LEU A 173 15.68 -28.54 12.60
CA LEU A 173 15.67 -29.56 11.55
C LEU A 173 15.71 -30.99 12.12
N GLU A 174 16.29 -31.19 13.30
CA GLU A 174 16.31 -32.48 14.00
C GLU A 174 14.94 -32.89 14.55
N GLN A 175 14.04 -31.93 14.72
CA GLN A 175 12.73 -32.11 15.37
C GLN A 175 11.58 -31.91 14.38
N LEU A 176 11.81 -32.13 13.09
CA LEU A 176 10.76 -32.00 12.09
C LEU A 176 9.65 -33.03 12.34
N PRO A 177 8.38 -32.61 12.43
CA PRO A 177 7.26 -33.53 12.52
C PRO A 177 7.17 -34.39 11.26
N PRO A 178 6.57 -35.59 11.35
CA PRO A 178 6.42 -36.50 10.20
C PRO A 178 5.53 -35.91 9.09
N SER A 179 4.65 -34.97 9.44
CA SER A 179 3.85 -34.22 8.47
C SER A 179 3.39 -32.89 9.05
N GLY A 180 2.99 -31.98 8.16
CA GLY A 180 2.35 -30.73 8.52
C GLY A 180 3.25 -29.52 8.34
N ARG A 181 2.71 -28.37 8.74
CA ARG A 181 3.32 -27.07 8.48
C ARG A 181 4.47 -26.79 9.45
N VAL A 182 5.63 -26.43 8.90
CA VAL A 182 6.83 -26.12 9.70
C VAL A 182 7.44 -24.78 9.32
N ARG A 183 8.14 -24.21 10.29
CA ARG A 183 9.02 -23.04 10.12
C ARG A 183 10.38 -23.44 10.66
N THR A 184 11.36 -23.64 9.79
CA THR A 184 12.71 -24.08 10.16
C THR A 184 13.76 -23.12 9.59
N ALA A 185 15.00 -23.24 10.05
CA ALA A 185 16.12 -22.47 9.52
C ALA A 185 17.31 -23.39 9.30
N GLY A 186 18.17 -23.03 8.37
CA GLY A 186 19.41 -23.75 8.10
C GLY A 186 20.25 -23.04 7.07
N VAL A 187 21.37 -23.64 6.73
CA VAL A 187 22.30 -23.20 5.68
C VAL A 187 22.05 -24.03 4.43
N ILE A 188 22.00 -23.36 3.28
CA ILE A 188 21.92 -24.05 1.99
C ILE A 188 23.28 -24.71 1.74
N VAL A 189 23.34 -26.04 1.66
CA VAL A 189 24.60 -26.79 1.47
C VAL A 189 24.71 -27.44 0.10
N GLY A 190 23.64 -27.39 -0.69
CA GLY A 190 23.65 -27.90 -2.06
C GLY A 190 22.35 -27.63 -2.80
N ALA A 191 22.36 -27.93 -4.09
CA ALA A 191 21.20 -27.88 -4.98
C ALA A 191 21.15 -29.15 -5.84
N ALA A 192 19.95 -29.54 -6.26
CA ALA A 192 19.78 -30.55 -7.29
C ALA A 192 20.26 -29.99 -8.65
N ASP A 193 20.89 -30.84 -9.45
CA ASP A 193 21.39 -30.52 -10.80
C ASP A 193 22.36 -29.32 -10.86
N ILE A 194 23.37 -29.30 -9.99
CA ILE A 194 24.55 -28.43 -10.18
C ILE A 194 25.35 -29.01 -11.35
N ASP A 195 24.93 -28.68 -12.57
CA ASP A 195 25.83 -28.77 -13.72
C ASP A 195 27.06 -27.92 -13.40
N ALA A 196 28.27 -28.44 -13.67
CA ALA A 196 29.56 -27.82 -13.39
C ALA A 196 29.75 -26.39 -13.99
N LYS A 197 28.77 -25.88 -14.73
CA LYS A 197 28.74 -24.53 -15.33
C LYS A 197 27.74 -23.56 -14.68
N GLY A 198 26.75 -24.04 -13.93
CA GLY A 198 25.75 -23.21 -13.27
C GLY A 198 26.02 -23.20 -11.79
N GLY A 199 26.95 -22.32 -11.38
CA GLY A 199 27.60 -22.25 -10.06
C GLY A 199 26.69 -22.21 -8.83
N ASP A 200 27.22 -21.73 -7.70
CA ASP A 200 26.61 -21.85 -6.37
C ASP A 200 25.22 -21.21 -6.19
N VAL A 201 24.57 -20.70 -7.23
CA VAL A 201 23.25 -20.09 -7.22
C VAL A 201 22.15 -21.16 -7.26
N VAL A 202 21.28 -21.12 -6.26
CA VAL A 202 20.20 -22.08 -6.03
C VAL A 202 18.84 -21.48 -6.37
N TYR A 203 18.73 -20.17 -6.21
CA TYR A 203 17.58 -19.37 -6.63
C TYR A 203 18.07 -18.12 -7.33
N GLU A 204 17.45 -17.79 -8.45
CA GLU A 204 17.66 -16.51 -9.12
C GLU A 204 16.34 -15.99 -9.68
N ARG A 205 16.06 -14.73 -9.41
CA ARG A 205 14.95 -14.03 -10.01
C ARG A 205 15.40 -12.69 -10.55
N ASP A 206 15.17 -12.52 -11.84
CA ASP A 206 15.25 -11.21 -12.47
C ASP A 206 14.04 -10.38 -12.04
N LEU A 207 14.32 -9.33 -11.26
CA LEU A 207 13.27 -8.48 -10.72
C LEU A 207 12.60 -7.61 -11.79
N SER A 208 13.23 -7.46 -12.97
CA SER A 208 12.73 -6.67 -14.09
C SER A 208 11.82 -7.48 -15.02
N SER A 209 12.26 -8.67 -15.45
CA SER A 209 11.48 -9.55 -16.34
C SER A 209 10.52 -10.46 -15.57
N GLY A 210 10.78 -10.71 -14.28
CA GLY A 210 10.06 -11.69 -13.48
C GLY A 210 10.40 -13.14 -13.83
N ARG A 211 11.42 -13.36 -14.67
CA ARG A 211 11.96 -14.70 -14.96
C ARG A 211 12.58 -15.26 -13.68
N GLU A 212 12.24 -16.51 -13.38
CA GLU A 212 12.60 -17.18 -12.14
C GLU A 212 13.26 -18.51 -12.46
N LEU A 213 14.40 -18.75 -11.81
CA LEU A 213 15.11 -20.02 -11.77
C LEU A 213 15.09 -20.49 -10.32
N ALA A 214 14.44 -21.62 -10.07
CA ALA A 214 14.35 -22.23 -8.75
C ALA A 214 14.77 -23.70 -8.87
N ARG A 215 15.83 -24.07 -8.14
CA ARG A 215 16.30 -25.46 -8.02
C ARG A 215 15.89 -26.04 -6.68
N SER A 216 15.67 -27.36 -6.62
CA SER A 216 15.50 -28.05 -5.34
C SER A 216 16.80 -27.90 -4.54
N LEU A 217 16.69 -27.60 -3.24
CA LEU A 217 17.84 -27.25 -2.42
C LEU A 217 17.97 -28.14 -1.19
N LEU A 218 19.20 -28.35 -0.75
CA LEU A 218 19.52 -29.11 0.44
C LEU A 218 19.83 -28.14 1.58
N LEU A 219 19.01 -28.17 2.62
CA LEU A 219 19.14 -27.33 3.80
C LEU A 219 19.74 -28.15 4.95
N GLN A 220 20.73 -27.59 5.65
CA GLN A 220 21.41 -28.23 6.78
C GLN A 220 21.41 -27.33 8.02
N ASP A 221 21.19 -27.91 9.19
CA ASP A 221 21.37 -27.28 10.49
C ASP A 221 21.92 -28.33 11.45
N GLY A 222 23.10 -28.10 12.01
CA GLY A 222 23.87 -29.13 12.71
C GLY A 222 24.12 -30.35 11.82
N SER A 223 23.73 -31.54 12.31
CA SER A 223 23.81 -32.81 11.57
C SER A 223 22.57 -33.13 10.72
N ALA A 224 21.46 -32.43 10.92
CA ALA A 224 20.22 -32.71 10.20
C ALA A 224 20.21 -32.07 8.80
N ARG A 225 19.63 -32.80 7.84
CA ARG A 225 19.50 -32.36 6.45
C ARG A 225 18.08 -32.58 5.95
N VAL A 226 17.59 -31.66 5.13
CA VAL A 226 16.26 -31.71 4.53
C VAL A 226 16.30 -31.19 3.11
N TRP A 227 15.57 -31.86 2.21
CA TRP A 227 15.34 -31.35 0.86
C TRP A 227 14.20 -30.34 0.88
N VAL A 228 14.37 -29.25 0.15
CA VAL A 228 13.36 -28.22 0.00
C VAL A 228 13.06 -28.10 -1.49
N ASP A 229 11.80 -28.34 -1.85
CA ASP A 229 11.37 -28.41 -3.24
C ASP A 229 10.06 -27.64 -3.42
N ALA A 230 9.98 -26.84 -4.47
CA ALA A 230 8.73 -26.20 -4.87
C ALA A 230 8.65 -26.07 -6.38
N PRO A 231 7.48 -26.34 -6.97
CA PRO A 231 7.28 -26.10 -8.38
C PRO A 231 7.43 -24.60 -8.70
N PRO A 232 7.87 -24.24 -9.92
CA PRO A 232 8.03 -22.85 -10.34
C PRO A 232 6.74 -22.05 -10.09
N GLY A 233 6.86 -20.89 -9.43
CA GLY A 233 5.74 -20.02 -9.08
C GLY A 233 4.95 -20.40 -7.82
N ALA A 234 5.29 -21.52 -7.16
CA ALA A 234 4.89 -21.78 -5.77
C ALA A 234 5.91 -21.23 -4.76
N LEU A 235 7.07 -20.77 -5.22
CA LEU A 235 8.13 -20.24 -4.38
C LEU A 235 7.96 -18.73 -4.15
N LEU A 236 8.07 -18.31 -2.89
CA LEU A 236 8.14 -16.92 -2.47
C LEU A 236 9.48 -16.72 -1.77
N VAL A 237 10.42 -16.10 -2.49
CA VAL A 237 11.75 -15.82 -1.97
C VAL A 237 11.89 -14.35 -1.58
N GLU A 238 12.35 -14.12 -0.36
CA GLU A 238 12.89 -12.83 0.06
C GLU A 238 14.40 -12.96 0.25
N ALA A 239 15.13 -12.53 -0.77
CA ALA A 239 16.57 -12.38 -0.77
C ALA A 239 16.92 -10.90 -0.94
N ASP A 240 18.11 -10.50 -0.48
CA ASP A 240 18.62 -9.18 -0.75
C ASP A 240 18.84 -9.01 -2.25
N ALA A 241 18.51 -7.81 -2.75
CA ALA A 241 18.70 -7.51 -4.17
C ALA A 241 20.18 -7.17 -4.39
N GLU A 242 20.86 -8.02 -5.15
CA GLU A 242 22.19 -7.73 -5.66
C GLU A 242 22.03 -6.93 -6.96
N THR A 243 22.79 -5.85 -7.07
CA THR A 243 22.87 -5.11 -8.34
C THR A 243 24.10 -5.62 -9.06
N GLU A 244 23.92 -6.35 -10.15
CA GLU A 244 25.06 -6.70 -11.00
C GLU A 244 25.51 -5.47 -11.81
N PRO A 245 26.82 -5.27 -11.96
CA PRO A 245 27.32 -4.29 -12.92
C PRO A 245 26.83 -4.68 -14.32
N PRO A 246 26.56 -3.71 -15.20
CA PRO A 246 26.12 -3.98 -16.56
C PRO A 246 27.12 -4.92 -17.24
N ASN A 247 26.60 -5.93 -17.94
CA ASN A 247 27.41 -6.86 -18.72
C ASN A 247 28.30 -6.04 -19.67
N PRO A 248 29.63 -6.27 -19.77
CA PRO A 248 30.52 -5.49 -20.64
C PRO A 248 30.22 -5.62 -22.15
N GLU A 249 29.15 -6.31 -22.54
CA GLU A 249 28.68 -6.32 -23.92
C GLU A 249 28.22 -4.91 -24.33
N PRO A 250 28.69 -4.40 -25.49
CA PRO A 250 28.63 -2.98 -25.87
C PRO A 250 27.22 -2.40 -26.10
N HIS A 251 26.16 -3.17 -25.85
CA HIS A 251 24.78 -2.76 -26.11
C HIS A 251 23.81 -2.92 -24.93
N ASP A 252 24.25 -3.44 -23.77
CA ASP A 252 23.36 -3.59 -22.60
C ASP A 252 23.77 -2.68 -21.44
N THR A 253 23.30 -1.43 -21.50
CA THR A 253 23.51 -0.44 -20.43
C THR A 253 22.54 -0.59 -19.26
N ASN A 254 21.69 -1.61 -19.26
CA ASN A 254 20.67 -1.76 -18.22
C ASN A 254 21.23 -2.50 -17.00
N PHE A 255 21.20 -1.83 -15.85
CA PHE A 255 21.39 -2.49 -14.57
C PHE A 255 20.24 -3.47 -14.33
N VAL A 256 20.58 -4.74 -14.10
CA VAL A 256 19.62 -5.77 -13.70
C VAL A 256 19.68 -5.91 -12.18
N GLU A 257 18.54 -5.67 -11.51
CA GLU A 257 18.40 -6.01 -10.09
C GLU A 257 18.02 -7.49 -10.00
N LEU A 258 18.87 -8.30 -9.36
CA LEU A 258 18.68 -9.74 -9.21
C LEU A 258 18.47 -10.09 -7.74
N ALA A 259 17.50 -10.97 -7.47
CA ALA A 259 17.37 -11.59 -6.16
C ALA A 259 17.95 -13.00 -6.24
N ARG A 260 19.03 -13.28 -5.50
CA ARG A 260 19.75 -14.55 -5.55
C ARG A 260 19.84 -15.20 -4.17
N LEU A 261 19.77 -16.53 -4.14
CA LEU A 261 20.20 -17.33 -3.00
C LEU A 261 21.29 -18.29 -3.47
N ARG A 262 22.33 -18.42 -2.67
CA ARG A 262 23.51 -19.23 -2.97
C ARG A 262 23.71 -20.34 -1.94
N VAL A 263 24.49 -21.34 -2.31
CA VAL A 263 25.07 -22.30 -1.36
C VAL A 263 25.91 -21.50 -0.36
N GLY A 264 25.72 -21.76 0.92
CA GLY A 264 26.31 -21.02 2.04
C GLY A 264 25.35 -20.02 2.69
N ASP A 265 24.27 -19.62 2.02
CA ASP A 265 23.31 -18.68 2.59
C ASP A 265 22.51 -19.34 3.71
N ARG A 266 22.32 -18.59 4.80
CA ARG A 266 21.40 -18.99 5.87
C ARG A 266 19.99 -18.53 5.52
N VAL A 267 19.05 -19.46 5.48
CA VAL A 267 17.66 -19.18 5.14
C VAL A 267 16.70 -19.79 6.14
N GLN A 268 15.55 -19.15 6.27
CA GLN A 268 14.39 -19.69 6.94
C GLN A 268 13.37 -20.19 5.92
N VAL A 269 12.93 -21.43 6.11
CA VAL A 269 11.99 -22.11 5.23
C VAL A 269 10.66 -22.28 5.95
N ILE A 270 9.57 -21.86 5.29
CA ILE A 270 8.20 -22.07 5.78
C ILE A 270 7.43 -22.84 4.71
N GLY A 271 7.10 -24.08 5.04
CA GLY A 271 6.47 -25.02 4.10
C GLY A 271 5.75 -26.14 4.84
N GLU A 272 5.45 -27.20 4.11
CA GLU A 272 4.84 -28.41 4.63
C GLU A 272 5.82 -29.56 4.53
N VAL A 273 6.07 -30.24 5.64
CA VAL A 273 6.84 -31.48 5.62
C VAL A 273 5.96 -32.55 5.00
N SER A 274 6.43 -33.13 3.90
CA SER A 274 5.91 -34.39 3.40
C SER A 274 6.88 -35.48 3.83
N GLY A 275 6.47 -36.29 4.81
CA GLY A 275 7.06 -37.60 4.99
C GLY A 275 6.86 -38.38 3.68
N SER A 276 7.90 -39.04 3.17
CA SER A 276 7.76 -39.89 2.00
C SER A 276 6.78 -41.02 2.35
N GLY A 277 5.53 -40.90 1.92
CA GLY A 277 4.56 -41.97 2.02
C GLY A 277 5.08 -43.23 1.33
N GLU A 278 4.88 -44.36 2.00
CA GLU A 278 4.87 -45.74 1.47
C GLU A 278 6.18 -46.47 1.16
N ARG A 279 7.37 -45.85 1.22
CA ARG A 279 8.63 -46.64 1.21
C ARG A 279 9.45 -46.34 2.45
N GLY A 280 9.82 -47.43 3.14
CA GLY A 280 10.35 -47.44 4.49
C GLY A 280 11.40 -46.37 4.77
N TYR A 281 11.31 -45.86 5.99
CA TYR A 281 12.09 -44.82 6.67
C TYR A 281 13.62 -45.00 6.69
N ARG A 282 14.24 -45.78 5.79
CA ARG A 282 15.66 -46.13 5.92
C ARG A 282 16.64 -45.30 5.10
N ASP A 283 16.27 -44.66 3.99
CA ASP A 283 17.29 -44.01 3.14
C ASP A 283 16.92 -42.66 2.48
N ALA A 284 15.68 -42.16 2.62
CA ALA A 284 15.26 -40.91 1.97
C ALA A 284 15.22 -39.74 2.98
N LEU A 285 16.02 -38.70 2.71
CA LEU A 285 15.98 -37.44 3.47
C LEU A 285 14.57 -36.82 3.46
N PRO A 286 14.13 -36.19 4.58
CA PRO A 286 12.83 -35.53 4.65
C PRO A 286 12.71 -34.43 3.59
N ARG A 287 11.48 -34.13 3.16
CA ARG A 287 11.18 -33.11 2.16
C ARG A 287 10.24 -32.04 2.71
N ILE A 288 10.56 -30.77 2.44
CA ILE A 288 9.70 -29.62 2.70
C ILE A 288 9.21 -29.09 1.36
N GLY A 289 7.90 -29.18 1.16
CA GLY A 289 7.19 -28.72 -0.02
C GLY A 289 6.35 -27.47 0.21
N ALA A 290 5.71 -27.00 -0.86
CA ALA A 290 4.77 -25.89 -0.81
C ALA A 290 3.51 -26.24 0.01
N HIS A 291 3.24 -25.50 1.08
CA HIS A 291 2.02 -25.63 1.86
C HIS A 291 0.91 -24.79 1.24
N ARG A 292 -0.24 -25.40 0.89
CA ARG A 292 -1.36 -24.70 0.22
C ARG A 292 -0.92 -23.95 -1.06
N GLY A 293 0.04 -24.53 -1.78
CA GLY A 293 0.58 -23.99 -3.03
C GLY A 293 1.63 -22.89 -2.88
N GLN A 294 2.16 -22.64 -1.67
CA GLN A 294 3.24 -21.68 -1.43
C GLN A 294 4.34 -22.22 -0.50
N LEU A 295 5.60 -21.98 -0.86
CA LEU A 295 6.80 -22.21 -0.06
C LEU A 295 7.52 -20.87 0.14
N TYR A 296 7.87 -20.52 1.39
CA TYR A 296 8.59 -19.26 1.66
C TYR A 296 10.05 -19.56 2.00
N LEU A 297 10.97 -18.86 1.32
CA LEU A 297 12.40 -18.82 1.63
C LEU A 297 12.78 -17.40 2.04
N LEU A 298 13.25 -17.23 3.27
CA LEU A 298 13.53 -15.93 3.85
C LEU A 298 15.00 -15.87 4.29
N ALA A 299 15.82 -15.05 3.65
CA ALA A 299 17.19 -14.79 4.13
C ALA A 299 17.18 -14.05 5.48
N GLU A 300 16.26 -13.09 5.66
CA GLU A 300 16.13 -12.30 6.89
C GLU A 300 14.67 -12.13 7.34
N PRO A 301 14.16 -13.06 8.18
CA PRO A 301 12.73 -13.11 8.50
C PRO A 301 12.23 -11.97 9.41
N SER A 302 13.13 -11.31 10.15
CA SER A 302 12.80 -10.16 10.99
C SER A 302 12.37 -8.96 10.16
N ARG A 303 13.00 -8.74 8.99
CA ARG A 303 12.67 -7.63 8.10
C ARG A 303 11.30 -7.81 7.47
N LEU A 304 10.93 -9.03 7.05
CA LEU A 304 9.61 -9.31 6.47
C LEU A 304 8.46 -9.00 7.43
N ARG A 305 8.55 -9.51 8.67
CA ARG A 305 7.49 -9.35 9.67
C ARG A 305 7.25 -7.86 9.98
N SER A 306 8.32 -7.09 10.12
CA SER A 306 8.26 -5.65 10.35
C SER A 306 7.68 -4.91 9.13
N ARG A 307 8.08 -5.28 7.91
CA ARG A 307 7.54 -4.72 6.66
C ARG A 307 6.04 -4.98 6.52
N LEU A 308 5.57 -6.20 6.82
CA LEU A 308 4.15 -6.56 6.76
C LEU A 308 3.32 -5.85 7.84
N LEU A 309 3.86 -5.68 9.05
CA LEU A 309 3.19 -4.91 10.10
C LEU A 309 3.10 -3.43 9.72
N LEU A 310 4.20 -2.86 9.24
CA LEU A 310 4.23 -1.46 8.80
C LEU A 310 3.28 -1.24 7.62
N ALA A 311 3.21 -2.19 6.69
CA ALA A 311 2.22 -2.18 5.61
C ALA A 311 0.79 -2.10 6.14
N ALA A 312 0.44 -3.00 7.07
CA ALA A 312 -0.89 -3.07 7.65
C ALA A 312 -1.21 -1.78 8.42
N LEU A 313 -0.25 -1.25 9.18
CA LEU A 313 -0.41 -0.01 9.95
C LEU A 313 -0.65 1.19 9.02
N VAL A 314 0.17 1.33 7.98
CA VAL A 314 0.08 2.42 7.00
C VAL A 314 -1.25 2.34 6.22
N GLU A 315 -1.67 1.14 5.83
CA GLU A 315 -2.97 0.97 5.17
C GLU A 315 -4.15 1.22 6.12
N SER A 316 -4.00 0.89 7.41
CA SER A 316 -5.01 1.17 8.44
C SER A 316 -5.16 2.67 8.67
N MET A 317 -4.04 3.41 8.77
CA MET A 317 -4.06 4.86 8.88
C MET A 317 -4.71 5.52 7.67
N ALA A 318 -4.39 5.06 6.45
CA ALA A 318 -5.01 5.58 5.23
C ALA A 318 -6.51 5.27 5.17
N ALA A 319 -6.93 4.04 5.52
CA ALA A 319 -8.34 3.65 5.55
C ALA A 319 -9.12 4.48 6.58
N LEU A 320 -8.55 4.64 7.78
CA LEU A 320 -9.14 5.42 8.87
C LEU A 320 -9.26 6.90 8.48
N ALA A 321 -8.21 7.49 7.90
CA ALA A 321 -8.25 8.87 7.41
C ALA A 321 -9.33 9.07 6.35
N MET A 322 -9.50 8.13 5.41
CA MET A 322 -10.54 8.19 4.38
C MET A 322 -11.97 8.04 4.93
N LEU A 323 -12.16 7.29 6.02
CA LEU A 323 -13.45 7.11 6.68
C LEU A 323 -13.81 8.32 7.56
N ILE A 324 -12.85 8.80 8.35
CA ILE A 324 -13.06 9.87 9.33
C ILE A 324 -13.22 11.20 8.62
N ALA A 325 -12.40 11.53 7.63
CA ALA A 325 -12.43 12.81 6.91
C ALA A 325 -13.85 13.29 6.52
N PRO A 326 -14.63 12.54 5.72
CA PRO A 326 -16.00 12.91 5.34
C PRO A 326 -16.97 12.94 6.51
N LEU A 327 -16.86 12.02 7.49
CA LEU A 327 -17.73 12.01 8.67
C LEU A 327 -17.49 13.25 9.56
N SER A 328 -16.22 13.58 9.80
CA SER A 328 -15.82 14.79 10.50
C SER A 328 -16.25 16.05 9.75
N PHE A 329 -16.19 16.04 8.41
CA PHE A 329 -16.67 17.14 7.60
C PHE A 329 -18.20 17.32 7.72
N ILE A 330 -18.99 16.24 7.64
CA ILE A 330 -20.45 16.30 7.84
C ILE A 330 -20.78 16.79 9.25
N ALA A 331 -20.13 16.23 10.27
CA ALA A 331 -20.36 16.58 11.67
C ALA A 331 -20.02 18.06 11.93
N TRP A 332 -18.89 18.53 11.41
CA TRP A 332 -18.49 19.93 11.50
C TRP A 332 -19.47 20.85 10.75
N TRP A 333 -19.89 20.48 9.53
CA TRP A 333 -20.88 21.25 8.76
C TRP A 333 -22.20 21.37 9.51
N TRP A 334 -22.65 20.28 10.13
CA TRP A 334 -23.84 20.25 10.96
C TRP A 334 -23.73 21.17 12.18
N GLN A 335 -22.63 21.05 12.94
CA GLN A 335 -22.35 21.87 14.13
C GLN A 335 -22.22 23.36 13.79
N ALA A 336 -21.68 23.69 12.62
CA ALA A 336 -21.49 25.05 12.18
C ALA A 336 -22.81 25.72 11.70
N GLY A 337 -23.95 25.05 11.83
CA GLY A 337 -25.27 25.60 11.50
C GLY A 337 -25.81 25.14 10.14
N GLY A 338 -25.17 24.15 9.50
CA GLY A 338 -25.59 23.62 8.20
C GLY A 338 -27.05 23.14 8.16
N HIS A 339 -27.57 22.63 9.27
CA HIS A 339 -28.95 22.14 9.39
C HIS A 339 -30.01 23.21 9.10
N ALA A 340 -29.70 24.49 9.32
CA ALA A 340 -30.60 25.60 8.99
C ALA A 340 -30.87 25.72 7.48
N TYR A 341 -29.99 25.16 6.64
CA TYR A 341 -30.16 25.12 5.18
C TYR A 341 -30.92 23.88 4.69
N LEU A 342 -31.29 22.96 5.58
CA LEU A 342 -32.08 21.76 5.25
C LEU A 342 -33.57 21.94 5.54
N ASP A 343 -33.95 22.96 6.30
CA ASP A 343 -35.33 23.22 6.66
C ASP A 343 -36.01 24.03 5.54
N PRO A 344 -36.97 23.44 4.78
CA PRO A 344 -37.68 24.16 3.73
C PRO A 344 -38.61 25.25 4.28
N LEU A 345 -38.90 25.21 5.59
CA LEU A 345 -39.73 26.17 6.30
C LEU A 345 -38.91 27.14 7.16
N ALA A 346 -37.59 26.96 7.28
CA ALA A 346 -36.74 28.00 7.85
C ALA A 346 -36.94 29.23 6.98
N PRO A 347 -37.63 30.24 7.51
CA PRO A 347 -38.01 31.33 6.67
C PRO A 347 -36.73 31.99 6.19
N LEU A 348 -36.76 32.47 4.95
CA LEU A 348 -35.76 33.40 4.46
C LEU A 348 -35.88 34.75 5.22
N TYR A 349 -35.92 34.78 6.56
CA TYR A 349 -35.76 35.97 7.42
C TYR A 349 -34.31 36.13 7.87
#